data_AF-A0A7X7ME70-F1
#
_entry.id   AF-A0A7X7ME70-F1
#
_cell.length_a   1.000
_cell.length_b   1.000
_cell.length_c   1.000
_cell.angle_alpha   90.00
_cell.angle_beta   90.00
_cell.angle_gamma   90.00
#
_symmetry.space_group_name_H-M   'P 1'
#
loop_
_entity.id
_entity.type
_entity.pdbx_description
1 polymer ?
#
loop_
_entity_poly.entity_id
_entity_poly.type
_entity_poly.pdbx_seq_one_letter_code
_entity_poly.pdbx_strand_id
1 'polypeptide(L)'
;MNRPATPTATPCPAARRGAGPLLVLVPALAAAILLEALLRGARQREQAPAATAGGEQPLWVQYVMVGLGGFRGLASEVLWLRAGRLQEQGRYFEQVQLADWITALDPRATDAWIFNSWNLAYNISAMMPRHEDRLTWVQAGIALLRDRAIPANPADARLYRELGWLYQNKIGDAMDPAHLHYKLALAREMAPSLDADGAPPAVGSQAAEHLQREFRLDCGQMHAVDRSITRLDWRLPESHAIYWAAAGLPHARGFEHQALRRMVHQNLFALIEHGRFTGDLAAGRYTTAPDPALIPATTAFLRETVRRYPSETRLMAMFLALAIQRQSAGGDTGGARESYRELTALAAGRYTVPDFATLAAGPPSEDTFFTPIPRHGGSTGEPSHEPD
;
A
#
# COMPACT_ATOMS: atom_id res chain seq x y z
N MET A 1 -74.36 30.49 45.21
CA MET A 1 -74.33 31.74 44.43
C MET A 1 -73.08 31.75 43.56
N ASN A 2 -73.21 32.18 42.31
CA ASN A 2 -72.20 32.28 41.24
C ASN A 2 -71.70 30.97 40.60
N ARG A 3 -72.45 30.48 39.60
CA ARG A 3 -71.89 29.74 38.44
C ARG A 3 -71.52 30.78 37.36
N PRO A 4 -70.29 30.78 36.81
CA PRO A 4 -69.95 31.61 35.66
C PRO A 4 -70.33 30.92 34.33
N ALA A 5 -70.48 31.76 33.31
CA ALA A 5 -71.09 31.53 32.01
C ALA A 5 -70.37 30.49 31.12
N THR A 6 -71.16 29.86 30.26
CA THR A 6 -70.77 29.03 29.11
C THR A 6 -70.08 29.87 28.02
N PRO A 7 -68.93 29.43 27.47
CA PRO A 7 -68.45 29.92 26.18
C PRO A 7 -68.96 29.02 25.04
N THR A 8 -69.37 29.69 23.97
CA THR A 8 -69.81 29.14 22.68
C THR A 8 -68.71 28.33 21.99
N ALA A 9 -69.06 27.16 21.45
CA ALA A 9 -68.17 26.31 20.68
C ALA A 9 -68.01 26.83 19.24
N THR A 10 -66.78 27.17 18.85
CA THR A 10 -66.38 27.35 17.45
C THR A 10 -65.95 25.99 16.88
N PRO A 11 -66.40 25.56 15.68
CA PRO A 11 -65.94 24.29 15.12
C PRO A 11 -64.49 24.43 14.62
N CYS A 12 -63.62 23.53 15.06
CA CYS A 12 -62.25 23.38 14.60
C CYS A 12 -62.26 22.82 13.16
N PRO A 13 -61.51 23.39 12.18
CA PRO A 13 -61.46 22.84 10.84
C PRO A 13 -60.69 21.52 10.85
N ALA A 14 -61.26 20.49 10.24
CA ALA A 14 -60.64 19.18 10.09
C ALA A 14 -59.27 19.32 9.39
N ALA A 15 -58.20 18.89 10.07
CA ALA A 15 -56.87 18.79 9.49
C ALA A 15 -56.90 17.80 8.31
N ARG A 16 -56.85 18.31 7.08
CA ARG A 16 -56.55 17.50 5.90
C ARG A 16 -55.16 16.90 6.10
N ARG A 17 -55.09 15.58 6.35
CA ARG A 17 -53.83 14.81 6.33
C ARG A 17 -53.27 14.89 4.91
N GLY A 18 -52.33 15.80 4.69
CA GLY A 18 -51.71 16.02 3.39
C GLY A 18 -50.81 14.84 3.02
N ALA A 19 -51.14 14.17 1.91
CA ALA A 19 -50.26 13.23 1.20
C ALA A 19 -49.03 13.93 0.54
N GLY A 20 -48.71 15.16 0.95
CA GLY A 20 -47.73 16.05 0.34
C GLY A 20 -46.28 15.52 0.31
N PRO A 21 -45.76 14.86 1.36
CA PRO A 21 -44.38 14.36 1.33
C PRO A 21 -44.20 13.20 0.33
N LEU A 22 -45.19 12.31 0.24
CA LEU A 22 -45.16 11.14 -0.64
C LEU A 22 -45.25 11.51 -2.13
N LEU A 23 -45.98 12.59 -2.46
CA LEU A 23 -46.13 13.08 -3.83
C LEU A 23 -44.85 13.71 -4.41
N VAL A 24 -43.91 14.14 -3.56
CA VAL A 24 -42.60 14.67 -3.98
C VAL A 24 -41.52 13.58 -3.96
N LEU A 25 -41.60 12.65 -3.00
CA LEU A 25 -40.63 11.56 -2.83
C LEU A 25 -40.64 10.57 -4.01
N VAL A 26 -41.81 10.20 -4.53
CA VAL A 26 -41.92 9.26 -5.65
C VAL A 26 -41.27 9.78 -6.95
N PRO A 27 -41.57 11.01 -7.43
CA PRO A 27 -40.90 11.54 -8.62
C PRO A 27 -39.41 11.84 -8.39
N ALA A 28 -39.01 12.26 -7.18
CA ALA A 28 -37.59 12.44 -6.84
C ALA A 28 -36.82 11.10 -6.89
N LEU A 29 -37.43 10.02 -6.39
CA LEU A 29 -36.85 8.68 -6.44
C LEU A 29 -36.79 8.15 -7.87
N ALA A 30 -37.84 8.37 -8.68
CA ALA A 30 -37.86 7.99 -10.09
C ALA A 30 -36.79 8.74 -10.90
N ALA A 31 -36.62 10.05 -10.64
CA ALA A 31 -35.56 10.86 -11.25
C ALA A 31 -34.16 10.40 -10.82
N ALA A 32 -33.97 10.04 -9.55
CA ALA A 32 -32.70 9.49 -9.05
C ALA A 32 -32.36 8.15 -9.71
N ILE A 33 -33.33 7.25 -9.89
CA ILE A 33 -33.14 5.96 -10.57
C ILE A 33 -32.73 6.18 -12.03
N LEU A 34 -33.41 7.10 -12.73
CA LEU A 34 -33.09 7.42 -14.12
C LEU A 34 -31.70 8.06 -14.26
N LEU A 35 -31.36 9.00 -13.37
CA LEU A 35 -30.05 9.64 -13.32
C LEU A 35 -28.94 8.63 -13.02
N GLU A 36 -29.16 7.70 -12.09
CA GLU A 36 -28.20 6.65 -11.78
C GLU A 36 -28.02 5.67 -12.95
N ALA A 37 -29.07 5.36 -13.71
CA ALA A 37 -28.98 4.53 -14.92
C ALA A 37 -28.16 5.22 -16.02
N LEU A 38 -28.37 6.53 -16.22
CA LEU A 38 -27.59 7.34 -17.16
C LEU A 38 -26.12 7.46 -16.74
N LEU A 39 -25.86 7.71 -15.46
CA LEU A 39 -24.51 7.78 -14.89
C LEU A 39 -23.80 6.42 -14.91
N ARG A 40 -24.53 5.31 -14.76
CA ARG A 40 -23.99 3.95 -14.94
C ARG A 40 -23.57 3.70 -16.38
N GLY A 41 -24.39 4.10 -17.35
CA GLY A 41 -24.04 4.01 -18.77
C GLY A 41 -22.82 4.85 -19.14
N ALA A 42 -22.68 6.04 -18.55
CA ALA A 42 -21.51 6.89 -18.73
C ALA A 42 -20.23 6.28 -18.11
N ARG A 43 -20.31 5.80 -16.85
CA ARG A 43 -19.19 5.15 -16.15
C ARG A 43 -18.76 3.83 -16.81
N GLN A 44 -19.70 3.04 -17.34
CA GLN A 44 -19.39 1.82 -18.09
C GLN A 44 -18.67 2.10 -19.41
N ARG A 45 -18.97 3.23 -20.07
CA ARG A 45 -18.27 3.65 -21.30
C ARG A 45 -16.83 4.12 -21.03
N GLU A 46 -16.59 4.76 -19.89
CA GLU A 46 -15.22 5.12 -19.46
C GLU A 46 -14.40 3.90 -18.99
N GLN A 47 -15.04 2.88 -18.40
CA GLN A 47 -14.38 1.68 -17.87
C GLN A 47 -14.25 0.53 -18.88
N ALA A 48 -14.68 0.72 -20.13
CA ALA A 48 -14.70 -0.31 -21.17
C ALA A 48 -13.35 -1.03 -21.45
N PRO A 49 -12.15 -0.45 -21.21
CA PRO A 49 -10.90 -1.22 -21.36
C PRO A 49 -10.57 -2.13 -20.17
N ALA A 50 -11.28 -2.01 -19.03
CA ALA A 50 -10.93 -2.69 -17.77
C ALA A 50 -11.87 -3.88 -17.43
N ALA A 51 -12.88 -4.15 -18.25
CA ALA A 51 -13.97 -5.09 -17.93
C ALA A 51 -13.64 -6.58 -18.14
N THR A 52 -12.46 -6.94 -18.68
CA THR A 52 -12.13 -8.33 -19.04
C THR A 52 -11.34 -9.12 -17.99
N ALA A 53 -11.15 -8.58 -16.78
CA ALA A 53 -10.36 -9.26 -15.73
C ALA A 53 -11.00 -9.20 -14.32
N GLY A 54 -12.34 -9.21 -14.22
CA GLY A 54 -13.02 -9.37 -12.94
C GLY A 54 -13.32 -10.85 -12.68
N GLY A 55 -12.67 -11.45 -11.69
CA GLY A 55 -13.12 -12.75 -11.18
C GLY A 55 -14.59 -12.66 -10.75
N GLU A 56 -15.39 -13.70 -11.05
CA GLU A 56 -16.80 -13.73 -10.64
C GLU A 56 -16.90 -13.47 -9.13
N GLN A 57 -17.57 -12.39 -8.75
CA GLN A 57 -17.86 -12.09 -7.35
C GLN A 57 -18.62 -13.28 -6.75
N PRO A 58 -18.29 -13.73 -5.51
CA PRO A 58 -19.00 -14.81 -4.86
C PRO A 58 -20.52 -14.57 -4.91
N LEU A 59 -21.31 -15.62 -5.17
CA LEU A 59 -22.77 -15.51 -5.40
C LEU A 59 -23.50 -14.75 -4.28
N TRP A 60 -23.05 -14.88 -3.03
CA TRP A 60 -23.63 -14.17 -1.90
C TRP A 60 -23.42 -12.65 -1.97
N VAL A 61 -22.30 -12.17 -2.50
CA VAL A 61 -22.04 -10.73 -2.73
C VAL A 61 -23.00 -10.21 -3.79
N GLN A 62 -23.26 -11.00 -4.84
CA GLN A 62 -24.24 -10.65 -5.86
C GLN A 62 -25.66 -10.55 -5.28
N TYR A 63 -26.05 -11.48 -4.40
CA TYR A 63 -27.34 -11.42 -3.71
C TYR A 63 -27.47 -10.21 -2.79
N VAL A 64 -26.41 -9.80 -2.10
CA VAL A 64 -26.39 -8.58 -1.27
C VAL A 64 -26.54 -7.33 -2.14
N MET A 65 -25.80 -7.27 -3.24
CA MET A 65 -25.81 -6.13 -4.17
C MET A 65 -27.18 -5.96 -4.84
N VAL A 66 -27.82 -7.06 -5.25
CA VAL A 66 -29.14 -7.06 -5.88
C VAL A 66 -30.26 -6.88 -4.85
N GLY A 67 -30.17 -7.54 -3.70
CA GLY A 67 -31.23 -7.60 -2.69
C GLY A 67 -31.46 -6.29 -1.93
N LEU A 68 -30.42 -5.48 -1.71
CA LEU A 68 -30.53 -4.23 -0.95
C LEU A 68 -30.66 -2.96 -1.83
N GLY A 69 -30.40 -3.05 -3.13
CA GLY A 69 -30.63 -1.94 -4.07
C GLY A 69 -30.00 -0.61 -3.63
N GLY A 70 -30.79 0.47 -3.54
CA GLY A 70 -30.32 1.79 -3.09
C GLY A 70 -30.09 1.91 -1.57
N PHE A 71 -30.54 0.95 -0.76
CA PHE A 71 -30.39 0.97 0.70
C PHE A 71 -29.02 0.49 1.19
N ARG A 72 -28.13 0.06 0.26
CA ARG A 72 -26.78 -0.42 0.57
C ARG A 72 -25.94 0.57 1.40
N GLY A 73 -26.07 1.87 1.13
CA GLY A 73 -25.37 2.91 1.90
C GLY A 73 -25.81 3.00 3.36
N LEU A 74 -27.12 2.93 3.63
CA LEU A 74 -27.65 2.95 5.00
C LEU A 74 -27.30 1.66 5.76
N ALA A 75 -27.34 0.51 5.09
CA ALA A 75 -26.90 -0.75 5.66
C ALA A 75 -25.40 -0.71 6.02
N SER A 76 -24.57 -0.09 5.17
CA SER A 76 -23.13 0.05 5.41
C SER A 76 -22.86 0.87 6.68
N GLU A 77 -23.51 2.03 6.83
CA GLU A 77 -23.38 2.88 8.03
C GLU A 77 -23.79 2.16 9.33
N VAL A 78 -24.88 1.38 9.30
CA VAL A 78 -25.32 0.60 10.46
C VAL A 78 -24.29 -0.47 10.83
N LEU A 79 -23.71 -1.15 9.83
CA LEU A 79 -22.67 -2.14 10.06
C LEU A 79 -21.38 -1.51 10.59
N TRP A 80 -21.01 -0.32 10.12
CA TRP A 80 -19.88 0.45 10.66
C TRP A 80 -20.09 0.81 12.14
N LEU A 81 -21.26 1.34 12.51
CA LEU A 81 -21.59 1.63 13.90
C LEU A 81 -21.60 0.37 14.79
N ARG A 82 -22.00 -0.77 14.23
CA ARG A 82 -21.95 -2.06 14.94
C ARG A 82 -20.53 -2.58 15.07
N ALA A 83 -19.70 -2.43 14.03
CA ALA A 83 -18.31 -2.84 14.04
C ALA A 83 -17.52 -2.10 15.12
N GLY A 84 -17.74 -0.78 15.27
CA GLY A 84 -17.16 0.02 16.35
C GLY A 84 -17.55 -0.50 17.74
N ARG A 85 -18.85 -0.75 17.98
CA ARG A 85 -19.34 -1.30 19.25
C ARG A 85 -18.78 -2.68 19.59
N LEU A 86 -18.63 -3.56 18.60
CA LEU A 86 -18.02 -4.88 18.84
C LEU A 86 -16.52 -4.77 19.17
N GLN A 87 -15.83 -3.78 18.61
CA GLN A 87 -14.43 -3.51 18.95
C GLN A 87 -14.30 -3.10 20.41
N GLU A 88 -15.11 -2.14 20.86
CA GLU A 88 -15.15 -1.67 22.24
C GLU A 88 -15.47 -2.81 23.23
N GLN A 89 -16.26 -3.78 22.80
CA GLN A 89 -16.65 -4.96 23.58
C GLN A 89 -15.63 -6.11 23.53
N GLY A 90 -14.55 -5.99 22.75
CA GLY A 90 -13.56 -7.06 22.57
C GLY A 90 -14.05 -8.27 21.77
N ARG A 91 -15.15 -8.14 21.02
CA ARG A 91 -15.75 -9.22 20.22
C ARG A 91 -15.16 -9.27 18.81
N TYR A 92 -13.85 -9.45 18.73
CA TYR A 92 -13.08 -9.32 17.48
C TYR A 92 -13.49 -10.35 16.41
N PHE A 93 -13.79 -11.60 16.77
CA PHE A 93 -14.21 -12.65 15.82
C PHE A 93 -15.43 -12.25 14.98
N GLU A 94 -16.34 -11.46 15.53
CA GLU A 94 -17.52 -10.97 14.79
C GLU A 94 -17.20 -9.79 13.87
N GLN A 95 -16.06 -9.11 14.08
CA GLN A 95 -15.62 -8.03 13.21
C GLN A 95 -15.12 -8.53 11.85
N VAL A 96 -14.53 -9.73 11.75
CA VAL A 96 -14.17 -10.34 10.44
C VAL A 96 -15.42 -10.47 9.58
N GLN A 97 -16.50 -11.00 10.16
CA GLN A 97 -17.76 -11.18 9.44
C GLN A 97 -18.35 -9.83 9.04
N LEU A 98 -18.28 -8.80 9.89
CA LEU A 98 -18.75 -7.46 9.53
C LEU A 98 -17.91 -6.80 8.43
N ALA A 99 -16.59 -6.96 8.46
CA ALA A 99 -15.72 -6.47 7.38
C ALA A 99 -16.13 -7.09 6.03
N ASP A 100 -16.43 -8.39 6.01
CA ASP A 100 -16.95 -9.08 4.84
C ASP A 100 -18.30 -8.50 4.37
N TRP A 101 -19.24 -8.23 5.29
CA TRP A 101 -20.53 -7.63 4.92
C TRP A 101 -20.39 -6.18 4.45
N ILE A 102 -19.59 -5.35 5.13
CA ILE A 102 -19.35 -3.95 4.78
C ILE A 102 -18.76 -3.84 3.37
N THR A 103 -17.77 -4.67 3.08
CA THR A 103 -17.10 -4.67 1.77
C THR A 103 -17.95 -5.31 0.68
N ALA A 104 -18.84 -6.25 1.01
CA ALA A 104 -19.83 -6.78 0.07
C ALA A 104 -20.95 -5.79 -0.28
N LEU A 105 -21.25 -4.80 0.56
CA LEU A 105 -22.28 -3.79 0.30
C LEU A 105 -21.86 -2.75 -0.73
N ASP A 106 -20.58 -2.42 -0.78
CA ASP A 106 -19.98 -1.66 -1.87
C ASP A 106 -18.60 -2.21 -2.25
N PRO A 107 -18.56 -3.25 -3.11
CA PRO A 107 -17.30 -3.86 -3.53
C PRO A 107 -16.38 -2.90 -4.29
N ARG A 108 -16.88 -1.78 -4.80
CA ARG A 108 -16.08 -0.76 -5.50
C ARG A 108 -15.51 0.32 -4.57
N ALA A 109 -15.90 0.33 -3.30
CA ALA A 109 -15.36 1.24 -2.31
C ALA A 109 -13.97 0.77 -1.83
N THR A 110 -12.93 1.04 -2.62
CA THR A 110 -11.53 0.72 -2.29
C THR A 110 -11.15 1.12 -0.86
N ASP A 111 -11.56 2.31 -0.40
CA ASP A 111 -11.21 2.83 0.92
C ASP A 111 -11.79 1.96 2.06
N ALA A 112 -12.95 1.34 1.86
CA ALA A 112 -13.53 0.42 2.83
C ALA A 112 -12.73 -0.88 2.95
N TRP A 113 -12.22 -1.41 1.83
CA TRP A 113 -11.32 -2.57 1.85
C TRP A 113 -10.01 -2.26 2.57
N ILE A 114 -9.40 -1.12 2.24
CA ILE A 114 -8.16 -0.64 2.87
C ILE A 114 -8.37 -0.47 4.37
N PHE A 115 -9.40 0.26 4.79
CA PHE A 115 -9.69 0.47 6.20
C PHE A 115 -9.84 -0.86 6.95
N ASN A 116 -10.67 -1.77 6.44
CA ASN A 116 -10.93 -3.03 7.14
C ASN A 116 -9.67 -3.89 7.23
N SER A 117 -8.86 -3.94 6.17
CA SER A 117 -7.58 -4.64 6.19
C SER A 117 -6.63 -4.06 7.23
N TRP A 118 -6.49 -2.73 7.28
CA TRP A 118 -5.70 -2.04 8.30
C TRP A 118 -6.26 -2.25 9.71
N ASN A 119 -7.57 -2.24 9.90
CA ASN A 119 -8.18 -2.47 11.20
C ASN A 119 -7.87 -3.88 11.72
N LEU A 120 -7.93 -4.90 10.84
CA LEU A 120 -7.53 -6.28 11.17
C LEU A 120 -6.04 -6.34 11.50
N ALA A 121 -5.20 -5.83 10.59
CA ALA A 121 -3.75 -6.00 10.67
C ALA A 121 -3.09 -5.14 11.76
N TYR A 122 -3.61 -3.96 12.09
CA TYR A 122 -3.00 -3.06 13.07
C TYR A 122 -3.81 -2.97 14.36
N ASN A 123 -5.08 -2.62 14.29
CA ASN A 123 -5.85 -2.29 15.49
C ASN A 123 -6.22 -3.56 16.27
N ILE A 124 -6.86 -4.52 15.62
CA ILE A 124 -7.32 -5.76 16.26
C ILE A 124 -6.13 -6.64 16.64
N SER A 125 -5.15 -6.80 15.73
CA SER A 125 -3.96 -7.59 16.05
C SER A 125 -3.22 -7.03 17.27
N ALA A 126 -3.10 -5.71 17.43
CA ALA A 126 -2.43 -5.13 18.60
C ALA A 126 -3.15 -5.43 19.93
N MET A 127 -4.45 -5.70 19.91
CA MET A 127 -5.23 -6.08 21.09
C MET A 127 -5.01 -7.54 21.51
N MET A 128 -4.38 -8.37 20.66
CA MET A 128 -4.19 -9.78 20.98
C MET A 128 -2.98 -9.98 21.92
N PRO A 129 -3.15 -10.73 23.02
CA PRO A 129 -2.06 -10.99 23.95
C PRO A 129 -0.98 -11.93 23.37
N ARG A 130 -1.39 -12.96 22.62
CA ARG A 130 -0.47 -13.97 22.07
C ARG A 130 -0.04 -13.60 20.65
N HIS A 131 1.25 -13.76 20.34
CA HIS A 131 1.79 -13.47 19.01
C HIS A 131 1.12 -14.29 17.88
N GLU A 132 0.74 -15.54 18.16
CA GLU A 132 0.04 -16.43 17.22
C GLU A 132 -1.34 -15.86 16.83
N ASP A 133 -2.10 -15.37 17.82
CA ASP A 133 -3.39 -14.73 17.58
C ASP A 133 -3.19 -13.45 16.77
N ARG A 134 -2.16 -12.65 17.09
CA ARG A 134 -1.82 -11.45 16.29
C ARG A 134 -1.61 -11.79 14.82
N LEU A 135 -0.79 -12.81 14.55
CA LEU A 135 -0.46 -13.25 13.20
C LEU A 135 -1.73 -13.61 12.42
N THR A 136 -2.68 -14.30 13.05
CA THR A 136 -3.97 -14.65 12.44
C THR A 136 -4.70 -13.40 11.90
N TRP A 137 -4.73 -12.31 12.69
CA TRP A 137 -5.36 -11.05 12.27
C TRP A 137 -4.57 -10.30 11.20
N VAL A 138 -3.24 -10.34 11.25
CA VAL A 138 -2.37 -9.79 10.19
C VAL A 138 -2.60 -10.52 8.88
N GLN A 139 -2.62 -11.86 8.90
CA GLN A 139 -2.91 -12.68 7.74
C GLN A 139 -4.33 -12.45 7.21
N ALA A 140 -5.32 -12.25 8.09
CA ALA A 140 -6.67 -11.88 7.67
C ALA A 140 -6.73 -10.53 6.93
N GLY A 141 -5.99 -9.52 7.41
CA GLY A 141 -5.87 -8.22 6.73
C GLY A 141 -5.21 -8.34 5.35
N ILE A 142 -4.13 -9.13 5.25
CA ILE A 142 -3.43 -9.43 3.98
C ILE A 142 -4.38 -10.16 3.01
N ALA A 143 -5.03 -11.23 3.46
CA ALA A 143 -5.98 -12.00 2.65
C ALA A 143 -7.15 -11.14 2.17
N LEU A 144 -7.66 -10.22 3.00
CA LEU A 144 -8.74 -9.32 2.60
C LEU A 144 -8.35 -8.45 1.39
N LEU A 145 -7.16 -7.84 1.41
CA LEU A 145 -6.68 -7.05 0.28
C LEU A 145 -6.35 -7.92 -0.93
N ARG A 146 -5.56 -8.97 -0.70
CA ARG A 146 -4.97 -9.82 -1.73
C ARG A 146 -6.01 -10.69 -2.44
N ASP A 147 -6.87 -11.35 -1.68
CA ASP A 147 -7.78 -12.37 -2.20
C ASP A 147 -9.16 -11.81 -2.58
N ARG A 148 -9.52 -10.62 -2.09
CA ARG A 148 -10.84 -10.02 -2.34
C ARG A 148 -10.78 -8.62 -2.93
N ALA A 149 -10.08 -7.69 -2.29
CA ALA A 149 -10.10 -6.29 -2.72
C ALA A 149 -9.47 -6.09 -4.11
N ILE A 150 -8.27 -6.65 -4.34
CA ILE A 150 -7.55 -6.55 -5.62
C ILE A 150 -8.37 -7.22 -6.74
N PRO A 151 -8.87 -8.46 -6.62
CA PRO A 151 -9.77 -9.04 -7.62
C PRO A 151 -11.04 -8.22 -7.89
N ALA A 152 -11.59 -7.55 -6.87
CA ALA A 152 -12.77 -6.69 -7.03
C ALA A 152 -12.45 -5.36 -7.75
N ASN A 153 -11.24 -4.83 -7.57
CA ASN A 153 -10.81 -3.53 -8.07
C ASN A 153 -9.36 -3.56 -8.63
N PRO A 154 -9.09 -4.37 -9.67
CA PRO A 154 -7.71 -4.60 -10.12
C PRO A 154 -7.03 -3.37 -10.71
N ALA A 155 -7.81 -2.36 -11.13
CA ALA A 155 -7.26 -1.12 -11.68
C ALA A 155 -6.86 -0.09 -10.61
N ASP A 156 -7.13 -0.33 -9.32
CA ASP A 156 -6.81 0.63 -8.26
C ASP A 156 -5.43 0.33 -7.65
N ALA A 157 -4.42 1.06 -8.12
CA ALA A 157 -3.03 0.94 -7.66
C ALA A 157 -2.85 1.10 -6.14
N ARG A 158 -3.78 1.78 -5.45
CA ARG A 158 -3.72 1.94 -3.99
C ARG A 158 -3.77 0.61 -3.28
N LEU A 159 -4.58 -0.34 -3.74
CA LEU A 159 -4.70 -1.66 -3.10
C LEU A 159 -3.38 -2.43 -3.08
N TYR A 160 -2.63 -2.35 -4.18
CA TYR A 160 -1.30 -2.93 -4.31
C TYR A 160 -0.30 -2.25 -3.37
N ARG A 161 -0.36 -0.92 -3.28
CA ARG A 161 0.46 -0.15 -2.34
C ARG A 161 0.17 -0.52 -0.89
N GLU A 162 -1.10 -0.59 -0.51
CA GLU A 162 -1.50 -0.94 0.86
C GLU A 162 -1.12 -2.38 1.21
N LEU A 163 -1.26 -3.33 0.27
CA LEU A 163 -0.81 -4.70 0.47
C LEU A 163 0.71 -4.77 0.63
N GLY A 164 1.47 -4.08 -0.23
CA GLY A 164 2.91 -3.97 -0.08
C GLY A 164 3.34 -3.29 1.22
N TRP A 165 2.57 -2.31 1.70
CA TRP A 165 2.80 -1.65 2.99
C TRP A 165 2.63 -2.60 4.17
N LEU A 166 1.65 -3.52 4.14
CA LEU A 166 1.54 -4.56 5.18
C LEU A 166 2.79 -5.44 5.24
N TYR A 167 3.32 -5.86 4.09
CA TYR A 167 4.57 -6.62 4.06
C TYR A 167 5.75 -5.78 4.56
N GLN A 168 5.93 -4.57 4.03
CA GLN A 168 7.04 -3.68 4.38
C GLN A 168 7.02 -3.28 5.86
N ASN A 169 5.90 -2.72 6.34
CA ASN A 169 5.83 -2.07 7.64
C ASN A 169 5.31 -3.00 8.74
N LYS A 170 4.26 -3.79 8.49
CA LYS A 170 3.69 -4.66 9.54
C LYS A 170 4.52 -5.91 9.79
N ILE A 171 5.06 -6.51 8.74
CA ILE A 171 5.89 -7.74 8.83
C ILE A 171 7.38 -7.39 8.82
N GLY A 172 7.82 -6.54 7.89
CA GLY A 172 9.22 -6.21 7.63
C GLY A 172 9.88 -5.31 8.69
N ASP A 173 9.17 -4.32 9.22
CA ASP A 173 9.72 -3.42 10.23
C ASP A 173 9.86 -4.10 11.62
N ALA A 174 10.58 -3.47 12.53
CA ALA A 174 10.75 -3.88 13.92
C ALA A 174 9.77 -3.18 14.89
N MET A 175 8.82 -2.39 14.37
CA MET A 175 7.88 -1.61 15.18
C MET A 175 6.86 -2.46 15.94
N ASP A 176 6.48 -3.64 15.43
CA ASP A 176 5.61 -4.56 16.15
C ASP A 176 6.44 -5.53 17.01
N PRO A 177 6.14 -5.69 18.31
CA PRO A 177 6.85 -6.65 19.17
C PRO A 177 6.84 -8.10 18.66
N ALA A 178 5.84 -8.48 17.86
CA ALA A 178 5.72 -9.81 17.26
C ALA A 178 6.34 -9.93 15.86
N HIS A 179 7.04 -8.90 15.36
CA HIS A 179 7.55 -8.87 13.99
C HIS A 179 8.42 -10.09 13.62
N LEU A 180 9.34 -10.54 14.49
CA LEU A 180 10.15 -11.74 14.24
C LEU A 180 9.31 -13.01 14.10
N HIS A 181 8.19 -13.10 14.83
CA HIS A 181 7.24 -14.21 14.69
C HIS A 181 6.57 -14.17 13.31
N TYR A 182 6.18 -12.99 12.83
CA TYR A 182 5.58 -12.82 11.50
C TYR A 182 6.56 -13.19 10.38
N LYS A 183 7.79 -12.67 10.47
CA LYS A 183 8.84 -12.96 9.49
C LYS A 183 9.18 -14.45 9.43
N LEU A 184 9.28 -15.10 10.59
CA LEU A 184 9.53 -16.55 10.67
C LEU A 184 8.36 -17.35 10.09
N ALA A 185 7.12 -16.97 10.38
CA ALA A 185 5.94 -17.64 9.82
C ALA A 185 5.92 -17.52 8.29
N LEU A 186 6.12 -16.31 7.75
CA LEU A 186 6.22 -16.09 6.31
C LEU A 186 7.34 -16.95 5.68
N ALA A 187 8.54 -16.94 6.25
CA ALA A 187 9.66 -17.73 5.74
C ALA A 187 9.35 -19.24 5.75
N ARG A 188 8.68 -19.74 6.80
CA ARG A 188 8.26 -21.16 6.91
C ARG A 188 7.19 -21.54 5.90
N GLU A 189 6.21 -20.67 5.69
CA GLU A 189 5.11 -20.88 4.73
C GLU A 189 5.62 -20.87 3.29
N MET A 190 6.58 -19.98 2.99
CA MET A 190 7.15 -19.84 1.65
C MET A 190 8.15 -20.95 1.29
N ALA A 191 9.01 -21.35 2.22
CA ALA A 191 10.15 -22.24 1.94
C ALA A 191 9.82 -23.55 1.19
N PRO A 192 8.70 -24.26 1.44
CA PRO A 192 8.36 -25.47 0.71
C PRO A 192 8.09 -25.27 -0.78
N SER A 193 7.83 -24.02 -1.22
CA SER A 193 7.51 -23.69 -2.61
C SER A 193 8.62 -22.90 -3.31
N LEU A 194 9.78 -22.74 -2.68
CA LEU A 194 10.93 -22.00 -3.21
C LEU A 194 12.12 -22.94 -3.42
N ASP A 195 13.08 -22.49 -4.21
CA ASP A 195 14.38 -23.15 -4.31
C ASP A 195 15.17 -22.98 -3.00
N ALA A 196 16.24 -23.76 -2.82
CA ALA A 196 17.01 -23.80 -1.58
C ALA A 196 17.58 -22.43 -1.15
N ASP A 197 17.88 -21.57 -2.12
CA ASP A 197 18.37 -20.20 -1.92
C ASP A 197 17.26 -19.15 -1.81
N GLY A 198 15.99 -19.57 -1.77
CA GLY A 198 14.83 -18.69 -1.63
C GLY A 198 14.31 -18.12 -2.96
N ALA A 199 14.82 -18.59 -4.10
CA ALA A 199 14.41 -18.15 -5.42
C ALA A 199 13.04 -18.71 -5.85
N PRO A 200 12.35 -18.07 -6.80
CA PRO A 200 11.09 -18.59 -7.31
C PRO A 200 11.32 -19.89 -8.09
N PRO A 201 10.43 -20.89 -7.98
CA PRO A 201 10.58 -22.18 -8.64
C PRO A 201 10.40 -22.04 -10.16
N ALA A 202 10.57 -23.14 -10.90
CA ALA A 202 10.26 -23.15 -12.34
C ALA A 202 8.76 -22.85 -12.59
N VAL A 203 8.47 -22.01 -13.59
CA VAL A 203 7.09 -21.69 -14.01
C VAL A 203 6.38 -22.97 -14.43
N GLY A 204 5.14 -23.17 -13.96
CA GLY A 204 4.33 -24.36 -14.22
C GLY A 204 4.67 -25.58 -13.37
N SER A 205 5.60 -25.46 -12.41
CA SER A 205 5.80 -26.51 -11.41
C SER A 205 4.67 -26.56 -10.38
N GLN A 206 4.53 -27.68 -9.67
CA GLN A 206 3.58 -27.80 -8.56
C GLN A 206 3.83 -26.75 -7.45
N ALA A 207 5.09 -26.38 -7.23
CA ALA A 207 5.46 -25.31 -6.31
C ALA A 207 4.95 -23.93 -6.81
N ALA A 208 5.07 -23.65 -8.11
CA ALA A 208 4.51 -22.44 -8.71
C ALA A 208 2.97 -22.40 -8.61
N GLU A 209 2.28 -23.53 -8.80
CA GLU A 209 0.83 -23.62 -8.62
C GLU A 209 0.43 -23.39 -7.15
N HIS A 210 1.22 -23.91 -6.21
CA HIS A 210 1.01 -23.67 -4.77
C HIS A 210 1.17 -22.17 -4.44
N LEU A 211 2.22 -21.52 -4.94
CA LEU A 211 2.44 -20.07 -4.78
C LEU A 211 1.27 -19.24 -5.30
N GLN A 212 0.77 -19.57 -6.50
CA GLN A 212 -0.37 -18.86 -7.09
C GLN A 212 -1.66 -19.09 -6.30
N ARG A 213 -1.89 -20.29 -5.78
CA ARG A 213 -3.13 -20.65 -5.09
C ARG A 213 -3.20 -20.08 -3.68
N GLU A 214 -2.13 -20.23 -2.89
CA GLU A 214 -2.09 -19.85 -1.47
C GLU A 214 -1.66 -18.40 -1.26
N PHE A 215 -0.73 -17.91 -2.09
CA PHE A 215 -0.10 -16.59 -1.89
C PHE A 215 -0.46 -15.56 -2.96
N ARG A 216 -1.21 -15.96 -4.02
CA ARG A 216 -1.49 -15.12 -5.20
C ARG A 216 -0.23 -14.55 -5.85
N LEU A 217 0.87 -15.29 -5.73
CA LEU A 217 2.14 -14.96 -6.35
C LEU A 217 2.24 -15.68 -7.68
N ASP A 218 2.15 -14.91 -8.77
CA ASP A 218 2.38 -15.41 -10.10
C ASP A 218 3.89 -15.61 -10.29
N CYS A 219 4.28 -16.87 -10.51
CA CYS A 219 5.68 -17.24 -10.62
C CYS A 219 6.36 -16.55 -11.82
N GLY A 220 5.65 -16.33 -12.92
CA GLY A 220 6.16 -15.58 -14.08
C GLY A 220 6.52 -14.13 -13.71
N GLN A 221 5.68 -13.49 -12.90
CA GLN A 221 5.90 -12.16 -12.36
C GLN A 221 7.01 -12.13 -11.31
N MET A 222 7.13 -13.14 -10.44
CA MET A 222 8.27 -13.26 -9.52
C MET A 222 9.60 -13.26 -10.30
N HIS A 223 9.69 -14.10 -11.34
CA HIS A 223 10.84 -14.10 -12.25
C HIS A 223 11.03 -12.78 -12.99
N ALA A 224 9.95 -12.05 -13.32
CA ALA A 224 10.06 -10.74 -13.95
C ALA A 224 10.62 -9.67 -13.00
N VAL A 225 10.20 -9.70 -11.73
CA VAL A 225 10.79 -8.87 -10.66
C VAL A 225 12.28 -9.17 -10.54
N ASP A 226 12.64 -10.45 -10.42
CA ASP A 226 14.03 -10.89 -10.29
C ASP A 226 14.89 -10.44 -11.49
N ARG A 227 14.36 -10.48 -12.72
CA ARG A 227 15.07 -9.98 -13.91
C ARG A 227 15.19 -8.45 -13.96
N SER A 228 14.19 -7.73 -13.46
CA SER A 228 14.13 -6.27 -13.54
C SER A 228 15.01 -5.57 -12.51
N ILE A 229 15.24 -6.22 -11.39
CA ILE A 229 16.07 -5.73 -10.29
C ILE A 229 17.26 -6.68 -10.18
N THR A 230 17.08 -7.81 -9.51
CA THR A 230 18.05 -8.90 -9.33
C THR A 230 17.35 -10.02 -8.55
N ARG A 231 18.00 -11.18 -8.41
CA ARG A 231 17.45 -12.33 -7.70
C ARG A 231 17.17 -12.00 -6.22
N LEU A 232 15.92 -12.12 -5.81
CA LEU A 232 15.48 -11.84 -4.44
C LEU A 232 15.29 -13.15 -3.64
N ASP A 233 15.42 -13.06 -2.31
CA ASP A 233 15.02 -14.13 -1.40
C ASP A 233 13.54 -13.96 -1.02
N TRP A 234 12.67 -14.83 -1.55
CA TRP A 234 11.22 -14.72 -1.41
C TRP A 234 10.70 -15.18 -0.05
N ARG A 235 11.58 -15.59 0.87
CA ARG A 235 11.26 -15.80 2.30
C ARG A 235 11.16 -14.49 3.08
N LEU A 236 11.67 -13.39 2.51
CA LEU A 236 11.73 -12.08 3.16
C LEU A 236 10.51 -11.22 2.80
N PRO A 237 9.92 -10.50 3.76
CA PRO A 237 8.73 -9.67 3.50
C PRO A 237 8.99 -8.53 2.51
N GLU A 238 10.20 -8.00 2.45
CA GLU A 238 10.58 -6.93 1.53
C GLU A 238 10.41 -7.35 0.06
N SER A 239 10.69 -8.63 -0.27
CA SER A 239 10.48 -9.19 -1.61
C SER A 239 8.99 -9.20 -2.00
N HIS A 240 8.10 -9.45 -1.04
CA HIS A 240 6.65 -9.40 -1.26
C HIS A 240 6.15 -7.97 -1.44
N ALA A 241 6.69 -7.01 -0.68
CA ALA A 241 6.39 -5.60 -0.87
C ALA A 241 6.81 -5.11 -2.27
N ILE A 242 7.99 -5.51 -2.75
CA ILE A 242 8.46 -5.22 -4.11
C ILE A 242 7.54 -5.86 -5.15
N TYR A 243 7.15 -7.13 -4.98
CA TYR A 243 6.24 -7.82 -5.90
C TYR A 243 4.91 -7.08 -6.06
N TRP A 244 4.25 -6.76 -4.95
CA TRP A 244 2.95 -6.08 -5.00
C TRP A 244 3.10 -4.66 -5.52
N ALA A 245 4.19 -3.96 -5.19
CA ALA A 245 4.45 -2.65 -5.79
C ALA A 245 4.63 -2.74 -7.31
N ALA A 246 5.40 -3.72 -7.80
CA ALA A 246 5.59 -3.97 -9.23
C ALA A 246 4.26 -4.35 -9.91
N ALA A 247 3.43 -5.15 -9.26
CA ALA A 247 2.09 -5.52 -9.74
C ALA A 247 1.16 -4.30 -9.90
N GLY A 248 1.28 -3.31 -9.02
CA GLY A 248 0.48 -2.09 -9.07
C GLY A 248 0.95 -1.05 -10.09
N LEU A 249 2.21 -1.07 -10.53
CA LEU A 249 2.79 -0.04 -11.41
C LEU A 249 2.03 0.16 -12.74
N PRO A 250 1.57 -0.89 -13.46
CA PRO A 250 0.79 -0.72 -14.68
C PRO A 250 -0.51 0.10 -14.47
N HIS A 251 -1.11 -0.02 -13.30
CA HIS A 251 -2.36 0.62 -12.90
C HIS A 251 -2.17 2.03 -12.31
N ALA A 252 -0.94 2.39 -11.95
CA ALA A 252 -0.66 3.61 -11.21
C ALA A 252 -0.36 4.81 -12.11
N ARG A 253 -0.80 6.00 -11.69
CA ARG A 253 -0.47 7.30 -12.33
C ARG A 253 -0.17 8.35 -11.26
N GLY A 254 0.50 9.43 -11.66
CA GLY A 254 0.78 10.57 -10.77
C GLY A 254 1.45 10.15 -9.45
N PHE A 255 0.83 10.54 -8.34
CA PHE A 255 1.28 10.22 -6.98
C PHE A 255 1.45 8.72 -6.74
N GLU A 256 0.45 7.90 -7.09
CA GLU A 256 0.50 6.45 -6.82
C GLU A 256 1.65 5.78 -7.55
N HIS A 257 1.95 6.19 -8.79
CA HIS A 257 3.09 5.64 -9.52
C HIS A 257 4.42 6.00 -8.83
N GLN A 258 4.56 7.23 -8.33
CA GLN A 258 5.73 7.63 -7.56
C GLN A 258 5.82 6.86 -6.23
N ALA A 259 4.71 6.69 -5.53
CA ALA A 259 4.63 6.00 -4.25
C ALA A 259 5.00 4.50 -4.38
N LEU A 260 4.53 3.82 -5.43
CA LEU A 260 4.92 2.42 -5.71
C LEU A 260 6.40 2.30 -6.06
N ARG A 261 6.95 3.20 -6.88
CA ARG A 261 8.40 3.22 -7.13
C ARG A 261 9.20 3.50 -5.85
N ARG A 262 8.64 4.31 -4.95
CA ARG A 262 9.24 4.57 -3.63
C ARG A 262 9.29 3.32 -2.78
N MET A 263 8.18 2.60 -2.71
CA MET A 263 8.10 1.31 -2.04
C MET A 263 9.15 0.33 -2.56
N VAL A 264 9.34 0.22 -3.88
CA VAL A 264 10.38 -0.66 -4.45
C VAL A 264 11.77 -0.30 -3.91
N HIS A 265 12.22 0.95 -4.03
CA HIS A 265 13.58 1.28 -3.59
C HIS A 265 13.76 1.25 -2.07
N GLN A 266 12.73 1.56 -1.28
CA GLN A 266 12.79 1.44 0.19
C GLN A 266 13.05 -0.01 0.62
N ASN A 267 12.33 -0.96 -0.01
CA ASN A 267 12.52 -2.38 0.26
C ASN A 267 13.86 -2.90 -0.29
N LEU A 268 14.35 -2.37 -1.42
CA LEU A 268 15.71 -2.68 -1.90
C LEU A 268 16.79 -2.20 -0.92
N PHE A 269 16.63 -1.05 -0.29
CA PHE A 269 17.57 -0.57 0.73
C PHE A 269 17.59 -1.51 1.93
N ALA A 270 16.42 -1.94 2.41
CA ALA A 270 16.33 -2.92 3.49
C ALA A 270 16.97 -4.27 3.11
N LEU A 271 16.77 -4.74 1.88
CA LEU A 271 17.40 -5.98 1.39
C LEU A 271 18.92 -5.85 1.21
N ILE A 272 19.49 -4.67 0.94
CA ILE A 272 20.95 -4.52 0.94
C ILE A 272 21.52 -4.82 2.32
N GLU A 273 20.80 -4.45 3.38
CA GLU A 273 21.22 -4.68 4.75
C GLU A 273 20.88 -6.10 5.23
N HIS A 274 19.78 -6.69 4.77
CA HIS A 274 19.17 -7.91 5.36
C HIS A 274 18.63 -8.93 4.34
N GLY A 275 19.08 -8.87 3.07
CA GLY A 275 18.45 -9.53 1.93
C GLY A 275 18.73 -11.00 1.72
N ARG A 276 19.55 -11.63 2.56
CA ARG A 276 19.78 -13.09 2.53
C ARG A 276 19.22 -13.73 3.78
N PHE A 277 18.28 -14.67 3.63
CA PHE A 277 17.82 -15.47 4.76
C PHE A 277 18.90 -16.48 5.18
N THR A 278 19.30 -16.43 6.46
CA THR A 278 20.30 -17.32 7.06
C THR A 278 19.75 -18.08 8.27
N GLY A 279 18.43 -17.98 8.49
CA GLY A 279 17.74 -18.57 9.63
C GLY A 279 17.64 -20.09 9.57
N ASP A 280 17.26 -20.65 10.71
CA ASP A 280 16.97 -22.07 10.87
C ASP A 280 15.47 -22.23 11.12
N LEU A 281 14.75 -22.58 10.06
CA LEU A 281 13.29 -22.73 10.10
C LEU A 281 12.85 -23.86 11.03
N ALA A 282 13.62 -24.94 11.12
CA ALA A 282 13.33 -26.09 11.98
C ALA A 282 13.51 -25.73 13.46
N ALA A 283 14.57 -24.99 13.80
CA ALA A 283 14.79 -24.49 15.15
C ALA A 283 14.01 -23.21 15.49
N GLY A 284 13.26 -22.65 14.53
CA GLY A 284 12.48 -21.42 14.73
C GLY A 284 13.30 -20.16 14.93
N ARG A 285 14.48 -20.09 14.30
CA ARG A 285 15.33 -18.89 14.34
C ARG A 285 15.20 -18.12 13.03
N TYR A 286 14.84 -16.85 13.13
CA TYR A 286 14.86 -15.91 12.02
C TYR A 286 16.14 -15.07 12.09
N THR A 287 17.04 -15.26 11.13
CA THR A 287 18.23 -14.43 10.95
C THR A 287 18.44 -14.13 9.48
N THR A 288 19.06 -12.98 9.22
CA THR A 288 19.37 -12.51 7.88
C THR A 288 20.81 -12.01 7.80
N ALA A 289 21.30 -11.87 6.58
CA ALA A 289 22.60 -11.27 6.30
C ALA A 289 22.49 -10.21 5.19
N PRO A 290 23.41 -9.23 5.15
CA PRO A 290 23.45 -8.24 4.08
C PRO A 290 23.61 -8.84 2.69
N ASP A 291 23.08 -8.15 1.69
CA ASP A 291 23.23 -8.48 0.27
C ASP A 291 23.70 -7.26 -0.57
N PRO A 292 24.99 -6.92 -0.54
CA PRO A 292 25.52 -5.80 -1.32
C PRO A 292 25.45 -6.03 -2.84
N ALA A 293 25.18 -7.26 -3.31
CA ALA A 293 25.01 -7.53 -4.74
C ALA A 293 23.77 -6.82 -5.34
N LEU A 294 22.85 -6.36 -4.49
CA LEU A 294 21.67 -5.58 -4.90
C LEU A 294 22.01 -4.12 -5.27
N ILE A 295 23.20 -3.62 -4.91
CA ILE A 295 23.57 -2.20 -5.10
C ILE A 295 23.50 -1.77 -6.57
N PRO A 296 24.12 -2.46 -7.55
CA PRO A 296 24.08 -2.02 -8.94
C PRO A 296 22.68 -1.95 -9.54
N ALA A 297 21.86 -2.96 -9.24
CA ALA A 297 20.46 -3.02 -9.66
C ALA A 297 19.63 -1.87 -9.07
N THR A 298 19.83 -1.61 -7.78
CA THR A 298 19.16 -0.52 -7.05
C THR A 298 19.57 0.84 -7.61
N THR A 299 20.87 1.04 -7.94
CA THR A 299 21.37 2.23 -8.63
C THR A 299 20.67 2.44 -9.97
N ALA A 300 20.54 1.38 -10.77
CA ALA A 300 19.86 1.46 -12.08
C ALA A 300 18.38 1.84 -11.95
N PHE A 301 17.67 1.22 -10.99
CA PHE A 301 16.26 1.53 -10.71
C PHE A 301 16.05 2.96 -10.22
N LEU A 302 16.93 3.44 -9.31
CA LEU A 302 16.88 4.82 -8.83
C LEU A 302 17.20 5.82 -9.94
N ARG A 303 18.17 5.53 -10.80
CA ARG A 303 18.49 6.39 -11.95
C ARG A 303 17.26 6.57 -12.85
N GLU A 304 16.53 5.49 -13.12
CA GLU A 304 15.27 5.57 -13.86
C GLU A 304 14.20 6.36 -13.10
N THR A 305 14.10 6.16 -11.78
CA THR A 305 13.16 6.88 -10.92
C THR A 305 13.42 8.39 -10.93
N VAL A 306 14.67 8.82 -10.76
CA VAL A 306 15.07 10.24 -10.76
C VAL A 306 14.82 10.90 -12.11
N ARG A 307 15.02 10.18 -13.24
CA ARG A 307 14.66 10.69 -14.57
C ARG A 307 13.18 11.01 -14.70
N ARG A 308 12.30 10.23 -14.05
CA ARG A 308 10.85 10.46 -14.05
C ARG A 308 10.43 11.46 -12.96
N TYR A 309 11.10 11.44 -11.82
CA TYR A 309 10.79 12.21 -10.62
C TYR A 309 12.06 12.89 -10.08
N PRO A 310 12.43 14.07 -10.62
CA PRO A 310 13.63 14.78 -10.19
C PRO A 310 13.65 15.13 -8.69
N SER A 311 12.50 15.17 -8.02
CA SER A 311 12.39 15.32 -6.55
C SER A 311 13.12 14.22 -5.78
N GLU A 312 13.33 13.04 -6.38
CA GLU A 312 14.01 11.89 -5.75
C GLU A 312 15.54 11.98 -5.86
N THR A 313 16.10 13.07 -6.42
CA THR A 313 17.56 13.22 -6.63
C THR A 313 18.34 13.11 -5.32
N ARG A 314 17.88 13.78 -4.26
CA ARG A 314 18.55 13.75 -2.94
C ARG A 314 18.52 12.35 -2.33
N LEU A 315 17.44 11.61 -2.54
CA LEU A 315 17.31 10.22 -2.09
C LEU A 315 18.32 9.32 -2.80
N MET A 316 18.46 9.45 -4.12
CA MET A 316 19.49 8.70 -4.87
C MET A 316 20.90 9.07 -4.41
N ALA A 317 21.17 10.35 -4.10
CA ALA A 317 22.46 10.76 -3.55
C ALA A 317 22.75 10.11 -2.19
N MET A 318 21.76 10.08 -1.29
CA MET A 318 21.88 9.44 0.02
C MET A 318 22.15 7.93 -0.10
N PHE A 319 21.43 7.28 -1.01
CA PHE A 319 21.67 5.87 -1.32
C PHE A 319 23.09 5.62 -1.84
N LEU A 320 23.59 6.44 -2.76
CA LEU A 320 24.94 6.28 -3.31
C LEU A 320 26.02 6.47 -2.24
N ALA A 321 25.82 7.39 -1.28
CA ALA A 321 26.69 7.53 -0.13
C ALA A 321 26.71 6.26 0.73
N LEU A 322 25.54 5.69 1.04
CA LEU A 322 25.44 4.41 1.75
C LEU A 322 26.12 3.27 0.97
N ALA A 323 25.89 3.21 -0.35
CA ALA A 323 26.49 2.20 -1.22
C ALA A 323 28.03 2.26 -1.18
N ILE A 324 28.62 3.46 -1.28
CA ILE A 324 30.07 3.66 -1.15
C ILE A 324 30.58 3.07 0.18
N GLN A 325 29.92 3.42 1.29
CA GLN A 325 30.31 2.93 2.61
C GLN A 325 30.24 1.39 2.69
N ARG A 326 29.12 0.79 2.24
CA ARG A 326 28.91 -0.67 2.29
C ARG A 326 29.89 -1.43 1.41
N GLN A 327 30.12 -0.96 0.19
CA GLN A 327 31.07 -1.56 -0.74
C GLN A 327 32.51 -1.43 -0.21
N SER A 328 32.89 -0.28 0.33
CA SER A 328 34.20 -0.09 0.97
C SER A 328 34.40 -1.00 2.17
N ALA A 329 33.41 -1.10 3.07
CA ALA A 329 33.48 -1.99 4.22
C ALA A 329 33.53 -3.48 3.83
N GLY A 330 32.87 -3.86 2.73
CA GLY A 330 32.89 -5.20 2.16
C GLY A 330 34.12 -5.52 1.29
N GLY A 331 35.06 -4.58 1.10
CA GLY A 331 36.25 -4.75 0.27
C GLY A 331 36.03 -4.55 -1.23
N ASP A 332 34.81 -4.26 -1.69
CA ASP A 332 34.47 -3.94 -3.07
C ASP A 332 34.87 -2.50 -3.42
N THR A 333 36.17 -2.26 -3.53
CA THR A 333 36.72 -0.94 -3.88
C THR A 333 36.32 -0.51 -5.30
N GLY A 334 36.13 -1.47 -6.20
CA GLY A 334 35.70 -1.21 -7.59
C GLY A 334 34.30 -0.63 -7.63
N GLY A 335 33.34 -1.31 -7.03
CA GLY A 335 31.95 -0.86 -6.93
C GLY A 335 31.80 0.42 -6.12
N ALA A 336 32.54 0.57 -5.01
CA ALA A 336 32.53 1.83 -4.24
C ALA A 336 32.94 3.04 -5.09
N ARG A 337 33.98 2.88 -5.93
CA ARG A 337 34.42 3.93 -6.84
C ARG A 337 33.42 4.21 -7.96
N GLU A 338 32.70 3.19 -8.42
CA GLU A 338 31.62 3.37 -9.39
C GLU A 338 30.45 4.16 -8.79
N SER A 339 30.00 3.80 -7.59
CA SER A 339 28.96 4.54 -6.84
C SER A 339 29.37 6.01 -6.61
N TYR A 340 30.64 6.28 -6.31
CA TYR A 340 31.15 7.64 -6.18
C TYR A 340 31.16 8.44 -7.49
N ARG A 341 31.47 7.79 -8.62
CA ARG A 341 31.37 8.42 -9.93
C ARG A 341 29.92 8.78 -10.26
N GLU A 342 28.98 7.87 -10.00
CA GLU A 342 27.55 8.13 -10.17
C GLU A 342 27.07 9.29 -9.29
N LEU A 343 27.52 9.36 -8.03
CA LEU A 343 27.17 10.44 -7.11
C LEU A 343 27.69 11.80 -7.60
N THR A 344 28.94 11.83 -8.06
CA THR A 344 29.57 13.04 -8.60
C THR A 344 28.88 13.49 -9.88
N ALA A 345 28.51 12.56 -10.76
CA ALA A 345 27.75 12.83 -11.97
C ALA A 345 26.33 13.35 -11.66
N LEU A 346 25.67 12.77 -10.65
CA LEU A 346 24.35 13.21 -10.18
C LEU A 346 24.39 14.63 -9.63
N ALA A 347 25.44 14.97 -8.87
CA ALA A 347 25.67 16.31 -8.34
C ALA A 347 25.94 17.33 -9.46
N ALA A 348 26.66 16.93 -10.52
CA ALA A 348 26.97 17.75 -11.70
C ALA A 348 27.55 19.14 -11.34
N GLY A 349 28.34 19.23 -10.27
CA GLY A 349 28.89 20.50 -9.76
C GLY A 349 27.85 21.49 -9.22
N ARG A 350 26.58 21.08 -9.08
CA ARG A 350 25.49 21.89 -8.51
C ARG A 350 25.29 21.65 -7.02
N TYR A 351 25.79 20.53 -6.51
CA TYR A 351 25.63 20.10 -5.13
C TYR A 351 26.98 19.76 -4.50
N THR A 352 27.11 19.99 -3.20
CA THR A 352 28.28 19.60 -2.41
C THR A 352 28.34 18.08 -2.26
N VAL A 353 29.52 17.50 -2.51
CA VAL A 353 29.80 16.06 -2.33
C VAL A 353 31.13 15.94 -1.58
N PRO A 354 31.16 15.29 -0.41
CA PRO A 354 32.41 15.01 0.30
C PRO A 354 33.34 14.12 -0.54
N ASP A 355 34.64 14.13 -0.23
CA ASP A 355 35.57 13.25 -0.92
C ASP A 355 35.29 11.75 -0.67
N PHE A 356 35.84 10.91 -1.53
CA PHE A 356 35.65 9.46 -1.46
C PHE A 356 36.07 8.87 -0.11
N ALA A 357 37.19 9.33 0.47
CA ALA A 357 37.70 8.79 1.72
C ALA A 357 36.74 9.09 2.88
N THR A 358 36.15 10.29 2.89
CA THR A 358 35.16 10.72 3.86
C THR A 358 33.90 9.86 3.78
N LEU A 359 33.36 9.65 2.57
CA LEU A 359 32.17 8.81 2.37
C LEU A 359 32.42 7.32 2.64
N ALA A 360 33.64 6.82 2.38
CA ALA A 360 34.02 5.45 2.70
C ALA A 360 34.15 5.22 4.21
N ALA A 361 34.54 6.24 4.97
CA ALA A 361 34.74 6.15 6.42
C ALA A 361 33.43 6.17 7.23
N GLY A 362 32.37 6.80 6.73
CA GLY A 362 31.11 6.93 7.46
C GLY A 362 29.99 7.63 6.69
N PRO A 363 28.77 7.63 7.23
CA PRO A 363 27.64 8.31 6.62
C PRO A 363 27.89 9.83 6.57
N PRO A 364 27.45 10.52 5.51
CA PRO A 364 27.64 11.96 5.41
C PRO A 364 26.69 12.72 6.35
N SER A 365 27.06 13.94 6.72
CA SER A 365 26.20 14.84 7.53
C SER A 365 24.94 15.21 6.75
N GLU A 366 23.76 14.96 7.33
CA GLU A 366 22.48 15.23 6.68
C GLU A 366 22.29 16.72 6.31
N ASP A 367 22.81 17.62 7.14
CA ASP A 367 22.65 19.07 6.95
C ASP A 367 23.50 19.62 5.81
N THR A 368 24.66 19.03 5.56
CA THR A 368 25.67 19.57 4.65
C THR A 368 25.76 18.79 3.34
N PHE A 369 25.37 17.52 3.36
CA PHE A 369 25.42 16.62 2.21
C PHE A 369 24.43 17.01 1.13
N PHE A 370 24.92 17.03 -0.11
CA PHE A 370 24.10 17.27 -1.30
C PHE A 370 23.30 18.57 -1.20
N THR A 371 23.93 19.63 -0.66
CA THR A 371 23.35 20.98 -0.58
C THR A 371 23.73 21.80 -1.81
N PRO A 372 22.86 22.69 -2.31
CA PRO A 372 23.15 23.49 -3.50
C PRO A 372 24.39 24.36 -3.31
N ILE A 373 25.30 24.35 -4.28
CA ILE A 373 26.46 25.24 -4.29
C ILE A 373 25.99 26.65 -4.68
N PRO A 374 26.26 27.71 -3.89
CA PRO A 374 25.91 29.07 -4.24
C PRO A 374 26.53 29.44 -5.58
N ARG A 375 25.71 29.88 -6.54
CA ARG A 375 26.24 30.49 -7.76
C ARG A 375 26.76 31.87 -7.37
N HIS A 376 28.08 32.08 -7.42
CA HIS A 376 28.63 33.43 -7.38
C HIS A 376 28.06 34.19 -8.60
N GLY A 377 27.17 35.14 -8.32
CA GLY A 377 26.44 35.89 -9.32
C GLY A 377 27.37 36.75 -10.17
N GLY A 378 27.11 36.74 -11.48
CA GLY A 378 27.56 37.79 -12.36
C GLY A 378 27.06 39.14 -11.84
N SER A 379 27.95 40.13 -11.96
CA SER A 379 27.67 41.54 -11.79
C SER A 379 26.47 41.95 -12.67
N THR A 380 25.29 42.07 -12.06
CA THR A 380 24.27 43.01 -12.54
C THR A 380 24.62 44.34 -11.89
N GLY A 381 25.35 45.18 -12.63
CA GLY A 381 25.47 46.59 -12.30
C GLY A 381 24.09 47.23 -12.37
N GLU A 382 23.51 47.52 -11.21
CA GLU A 382 22.48 48.55 -11.12
C GLU A 382 23.15 49.92 -11.29
N PRO A 383 22.62 50.82 -12.13
CA PRO A 383 23.15 52.16 -12.24
C PRO A 383 22.83 52.93 -10.96
N SER A 384 23.88 53.47 -10.36
CA SER A 384 23.81 54.41 -9.23
C SER A 384 22.92 55.61 -9.58
N HIS A 385 21.78 55.72 -8.91
CA HIS A 385 21.08 56.99 -8.77
C HIS A 385 21.78 57.80 -7.68
N GLU A 386 22.46 58.88 -8.08
CA GLU A 386 22.85 59.99 -7.20
C GLU A 386 21.58 60.70 -6.69
N PRO A 387 21.52 61.07 -5.40
CA PRO A 387 20.61 62.09 -4.91
C PRO A 387 21.30 63.46 -4.86
N ASP A 388 20.54 64.50 -5.24
CA ASP A 388 20.86 65.91 -4.99
C ASP A 388 21.12 66.23 -3.51
#